data_AF-A0A9D7JW53-F1
#
_entry.id   AF-A0A9D7JW53-F1
#
_cell.length_a   1.000
_cell.length_b   1.000
_cell.length_c   1.000
_cell.angle_alpha   90.00
_cell.angle_beta   90.00
_cell.angle_gamma   90.00
#
_symmetry.space_group_name_H-M   'P 1'
#
loop_
_entity.id
_entity.type
_entity.pdbx_description
1 polymer ?
#
loop_
_entity_poly.entity_id
_entity_poly.type
_entity_poly.pdbx_seq_one_letter_code
_entity_poly.pdbx_strand_id
1 'polypeptide(L)'
;MKQFLSLAFGILILTTCGSPKSIQDSKNTGECAEEATVRDYTGLDACRFLLELKDGTRLIPVELSDKEFLFSEGQLVKISYKKMKDVVTACLTAAEPVEISCITQIKPGEKQGQVFFKPVCSDTDAPLSVGWLNKAIIRNKANSVSRGYQENKPYYVLYGNVYGLLFDCFGELVCEYPLKEESACTARISRLSNFKSVWALK
;
A
#
# COMPACT_ATOMS: atom_id res chain seq x y z
N MET A 1 -29.98 -45.81 60.73
CA MET A 1 -29.89 -47.27 60.53
C MET A 1 -29.42 -47.56 59.13
N LYS A 2 -28.45 -48.48 59.01
CA LYS A 2 -27.95 -49.18 57.80
C LYS A 2 -27.06 -48.41 56.81
N GLN A 3 -25.77 -48.61 57.11
CA GLN A 3 -24.62 -48.76 56.22
C GLN A 3 -24.94 -49.59 54.96
N PHE A 4 -24.27 -49.33 53.83
CA PHE A 4 -23.21 -50.22 53.31
C PHE A 4 -22.65 -49.75 51.95
N LEU A 5 -21.35 -50.07 51.79
CA LEU A 5 -20.59 -50.37 50.57
C LEU A 5 -19.93 -49.22 49.79
N SER A 6 -18.63 -49.07 50.05
CA SER A 6 -17.59 -48.51 49.20
C SER A 6 -17.53 -49.16 47.82
N LEU A 7 -17.26 -48.37 46.77
CA LEU A 7 -16.42 -48.82 45.66
C LEU A 7 -15.67 -47.62 45.07
N ALA A 8 -14.39 -47.87 44.79
CA ALA A 8 -13.36 -46.89 44.52
C ALA A 8 -13.27 -46.49 43.03
N PHE A 9 -12.63 -45.33 42.84
CA PHE A 9 -11.69 -45.00 41.75
C PHE A 9 -12.22 -44.91 40.30
N GLY A 10 -12.09 -43.72 39.72
CA GLY A 10 -12.17 -43.53 38.27
C GLY A 10 -12.41 -42.09 37.82
N ILE A 11 -11.51 -41.16 38.14
CA ILE A 11 -11.45 -39.85 37.48
C ILE A 11 -10.98 -40.07 36.05
N LEU A 12 -11.84 -39.81 35.06
CA LEU A 12 -11.47 -39.71 33.65
C LEU A 12 -11.90 -38.35 33.11
N ILE A 13 -11.00 -37.38 33.22
CA ILE A 13 -11.10 -36.08 32.54
C ILE A 13 -9.83 -35.95 31.70
N LEU A 14 -9.94 -36.13 30.38
CA LEU A 14 -9.05 -35.51 29.41
C LEU A 14 -9.84 -35.16 28.14
N THR A 15 -10.35 -33.93 28.15
CA THR A 15 -10.72 -33.14 26.99
C THR A 15 -9.46 -32.78 26.21
N THR A 16 -9.41 -33.10 24.91
CA THR A 16 -8.49 -32.42 23.99
C THR A 16 -9.29 -31.94 22.78
N CYS A 17 -9.62 -30.66 22.81
CA CYS A 17 -10.15 -29.92 21.66
C CYS A 17 -8.94 -29.53 20.82
N GLY A 18 -8.77 -30.18 19.66
CA GLY A 18 -7.74 -29.81 18.70
C GLY A 18 -8.14 -28.54 17.98
N SER A 19 -7.54 -27.41 18.35
CA SER A 19 -7.68 -26.16 17.60
C SER A 19 -7.06 -26.32 16.20
N PRO A 20 -7.71 -25.84 15.13
CA PRO A 20 -7.11 -25.81 13.80
C PRO A 20 -5.90 -24.86 13.80
N LYS A 21 -4.75 -25.38 13.35
CA LYS A 21 -3.54 -24.60 13.09
C LYS A 21 -3.87 -23.55 12.03
N SER A 22 -3.70 -22.28 12.38
CA SER A 22 -3.67 -21.20 11.40
C SER A 22 -2.57 -21.49 10.38
N ILE A 23 -2.93 -21.37 9.10
CA ILE A 23 -1.99 -21.36 7.99
C ILE A 23 -1.12 -20.13 8.20
N GLN A 24 0.13 -20.33 8.61
CA GLN A 24 1.14 -19.30 8.54
C GLN A 24 1.57 -19.23 7.09
N ASP A 25 1.10 -18.19 6.39
CA ASP A 25 1.65 -17.78 5.10
C ASP A 25 3.13 -17.47 5.30
N SER A 26 3.95 -18.42 4.87
CA SER A 26 5.40 -18.30 4.82
C SER A 26 5.78 -17.47 3.60
N LYS A 27 5.50 -16.17 3.68
CA LYS A 27 6.17 -15.18 2.84
C LYS A 27 7.54 -14.96 3.48
N ASN A 28 8.59 -15.33 2.77
CA ASN A 28 9.98 -15.18 3.18
C ASN A 28 10.29 -13.70 3.52
N THR A 29 10.14 -13.32 4.79
CA THR A 29 10.51 -12.01 5.34
C THR A 29 11.65 -12.26 6.30
N GLY A 30 12.85 -11.81 5.97
CA GLY A 30 13.89 -11.65 6.99
C GLY A 30 13.28 -10.86 8.16
N GLU A 31 13.36 -11.42 9.36
CA GLU A 31 12.70 -10.88 10.54
C GLU A 31 13.06 -9.39 10.70
N CYS A 32 12.05 -8.55 10.95
CA CYS A 32 12.27 -7.15 11.28
C CYS A 32 13.10 -7.08 12.58
N ALA A 33 14.26 -6.41 12.55
CA ALA A 33 15.23 -6.49 13.65
C ALA A 33 15.26 -5.23 14.53
N GLU A 34 15.24 -4.05 13.92
CA GLU A 34 15.52 -2.78 14.60
C GLU A 34 14.25 -2.10 15.10
N GLU A 35 14.24 -1.65 16.36
CA GLU A 35 13.09 -0.91 16.91
C GLU A 35 13.15 0.57 16.55
N ALA A 36 12.02 1.11 16.11
CA ALA A 36 11.87 2.53 15.79
C ALA A 36 10.51 3.06 16.25
N THR A 37 10.46 4.35 16.55
CA THR A 37 9.21 5.08 16.81
C THR A 37 8.84 5.91 15.59
N VAL A 38 7.59 5.78 15.14
CA VAL A 38 7.04 6.60 14.06
C VAL A 38 6.82 8.02 14.58
N ARG A 39 7.35 8.99 13.83
CA ARG A 39 7.15 10.43 14.06
C ARG A 39 6.46 11.05 12.86
N ASP A 40 5.37 11.76 13.10
CA ASP A 40 4.59 12.49 12.13
C ASP A 40 5.12 13.92 12.01
N TYR A 41 5.83 14.16 10.92
CA TYR A 41 6.32 15.44 10.45
C TYR A 41 5.39 16.06 9.39
N THR A 42 4.16 15.56 9.25
CA THR A 42 3.15 16.21 8.40
C THR A 42 2.99 17.67 8.81
N GLY A 43 3.17 18.59 7.86
CA GLY A 43 3.19 20.03 8.11
C GLY A 43 4.55 20.69 7.87
N LEU A 44 5.62 19.88 7.71
CA LEU A 44 6.89 20.32 7.15
C LEU A 44 6.96 19.93 5.67
N ASP A 45 7.42 20.85 4.82
CA ASP A 45 7.47 20.64 3.38
C ASP A 45 8.25 19.37 3.03
N ALA A 46 7.61 18.52 2.21
CA ALA A 46 8.11 17.24 1.72
C ALA A 46 8.49 16.20 2.81
N CYS A 47 8.26 16.47 4.09
CA CYS A 47 8.37 15.52 5.18
C CYS A 47 6.99 14.93 5.50
N ARG A 48 6.97 13.64 5.86
CA ARG A 48 5.73 13.00 6.34
C ARG A 48 5.99 12.16 7.57
N PHE A 49 6.19 10.86 7.44
CA PHE A 49 6.56 10.02 8.58
C PHE A 49 8.07 9.77 8.59
N LEU A 50 8.69 9.96 9.74
CA LEU A 50 10.05 9.53 10.02
C LEU A 50 10.05 8.35 10.98
N LEU A 51 11.11 7.56 10.95
CA LEU A 51 11.37 6.49 11.90
C LEU A 51 12.55 6.90 12.77
N GLU A 52 12.32 7.06 14.07
CA GLU A 52 13.34 7.43 15.05
C GLU A 52 13.83 6.18 15.78
N LEU A 53 15.09 5.83 15.61
CA LEU A 53 15.74 4.71 16.29
C LEU A 53 16.03 5.06 17.75
N LYS A 54 16.35 4.03 18.56
CA LYS A 54 16.67 4.20 19.99
C LYS A 54 17.84 5.14 20.27
N ASP A 55 18.80 5.23 19.34
CA ASP A 55 19.98 6.10 19.45
C ASP A 55 19.68 7.56 19.03
N GLY A 56 18.45 7.85 18.62
CA GLY A 56 18.03 9.16 18.13
C GLY A 56 18.25 9.37 16.63
N THR A 57 18.83 8.40 15.91
CA THR A 57 18.94 8.45 14.45
C THR A 57 17.55 8.50 13.83
N ARG A 58 17.34 9.43 12.89
CA ARG A 58 16.08 9.56 12.15
C ARG A 58 16.25 9.05 10.74
N LEU A 59 15.29 8.26 10.30
CA LEU A 59 15.24 7.69 8.96
C LEU A 59 14.03 8.24 8.21
N ILE A 60 14.23 8.59 6.94
CA ILE A 60 13.18 8.95 5.98
C ILE A 60 12.90 7.71 5.13
N PRO A 61 11.75 7.04 5.27
CA PRO A 61 11.40 5.96 4.36
C PRO A 61 11.17 6.52 2.95
N VAL A 62 12.05 6.18 2.01
CA VAL A 62 11.89 6.56 0.59
C VAL A 62 11.18 5.45 -0.16
N GLU A 63 11.42 4.20 0.27
CA GLU A 63 10.74 3.02 -0.23
C GLU A 63 10.28 2.15 0.95
N LEU A 64 9.17 1.45 0.74
CA LEU A 64 8.53 0.60 1.74
C LEU A 64 7.97 -0.64 1.05
N SER A 65 8.39 -1.83 1.47
CA SER A 65 7.94 -3.10 0.88
C SER A 65 6.45 -3.36 1.17
N ASP A 66 6.00 -3.07 2.38
CA ASP A 66 4.60 -3.16 2.79
C ASP A 66 3.86 -1.85 2.49
N LYS A 67 3.14 -1.83 1.37
CA LYS A 67 2.39 -0.63 0.93
C LYS A 67 1.09 -0.40 1.72
N GLU A 68 0.63 -1.40 2.47
CA GLU A 68 -0.63 -1.34 3.23
C GLU A 68 -0.39 -0.91 4.68
N PHE A 69 0.88 -0.90 5.13
CA PHE A 69 1.23 -0.46 6.46
C PHE A 69 0.76 0.98 6.74
N LEU A 70 0.05 1.15 7.84
CA LEU A 70 -0.49 2.42 8.30
C LEU A 70 0.39 3.00 9.42
N PHE A 71 0.90 4.21 9.18
CA PHE A 71 1.74 4.98 10.08
C PHE A 71 0.89 5.86 11.00
N SER A 72 1.25 5.92 12.27
CA SER A 72 0.63 6.82 13.25
C SER A 72 1.69 7.38 14.19
N GLU A 73 1.52 8.63 14.63
CA GLU A 73 2.41 9.24 15.62
C GLU A 73 2.56 8.34 16.86
N GLY A 74 3.79 8.17 17.34
CA GLY A 74 4.09 7.41 18.55
C GLY A 74 3.95 5.89 18.39
N GLN A 75 3.64 5.39 17.20
CA GLN A 75 3.59 3.96 16.91
C GLN A 75 4.99 3.35 17.07
N LEU A 76 5.08 2.24 17.80
CA LEU A 76 6.33 1.51 17.97
C LEU A 76 6.37 0.36 16.97
N VAL A 77 7.45 0.28 16.18
CA VAL A 77 7.61 -0.69 15.11
C VAL A 77 8.96 -1.41 15.21
N LYS A 78 9.03 -2.61 14.63
CA LYS A 78 10.30 -3.21 14.21
C LYS A 78 10.48 -3.03 12.71
N ILE A 79 11.70 -2.76 12.26
CA ILE A 79 12.04 -2.57 10.87
C ILE A 79 13.32 -3.31 10.48
N SER A 80 13.45 -3.57 9.19
CA SER A 80 14.74 -3.83 8.55
C SER A 80 14.88 -2.85 7.39
N TYR A 81 16.05 -2.25 7.23
CA TYR A 81 16.24 -1.16 6.28
C TYR A 81 17.64 -1.11 5.67
N LYS A 82 17.76 -0.42 4.54
CA LYS A 82 19.01 -0.13 3.87
C LYS A 82 19.12 1.36 3.59
N LYS A 83 20.25 1.97 3.97
CA LYS A 83 20.56 3.38 3.65
C LYS A 83 20.74 3.58 2.14
N MET A 84 20.13 4.63 1.60
CA MET A 84 20.21 5.01 0.19
C MET A 84 21.17 6.19 0.02
N LYS A 85 22.43 5.93 -0.36
CA LYS A 85 23.50 6.95 -0.35
C LYS A 85 23.33 8.05 -1.39
N ASP A 86 22.67 7.76 -2.51
CA ASP A 86 22.56 8.68 -3.65
C ASP A 86 21.15 9.29 -3.79
N VAL A 87 20.34 9.21 -2.74
CA VAL A 87 19.01 9.79 -2.71
C VAL A 87 19.04 11.11 -1.95
N VAL A 88 18.65 12.18 -2.63
CA VAL A 88 18.37 13.47 -1.99
C VAL A 88 16.86 13.57 -1.82
N THR A 89 16.40 13.81 -0.60
CA THR A 89 14.98 14.07 -0.34
C THR A 89 14.73 15.56 -0.23
N ALA A 90 13.54 16.00 -0.61
CA ALA A 90 13.12 17.39 -0.39
C ALA A 90 12.77 17.67 1.09
N CYS A 91 12.69 16.64 1.94
CA CYS A 91 12.48 16.79 3.37
C CYS A 91 13.76 17.33 4.01
N LEU A 92 13.76 18.60 4.40
CA LEU A 92 14.92 19.34 4.94
C LEU A 92 15.19 19.00 6.42
N THR A 93 15.28 17.71 6.74
CA THR A 93 15.67 17.21 8.05
C THR A 93 17.05 16.55 7.97
N ALA A 94 17.74 16.40 9.11
CA ALA A 94 18.99 15.63 9.17
C ALA A 94 18.76 14.10 9.13
N ALA A 95 17.61 13.65 8.60
CA ALA A 95 17.22 12.25 8.58
C ALA A 95 17.76 11.54 7.34
N GLU A 96 18.13 10.27 7.51
CA GLU A 96 18.78 9.49 6.47
C GLU A 96 17.74 8.80 5.56
N PRO A 97 17.85 8.92 4.22
CA PRO A 97 16.96 8.21 3.31
C PRO A 97 17.22 6.70 3.31
N VAL A 98 16.15 5.92 3.46
CA VAL A 98 16.23 4.46 3.55
C VAL A 98 15.15 3.76 2.73
N GLU A 99 15.48 2.55 2.28
CA GLU A 99 14.52 1.55 1.84
C GLU A 99 14.15 0.66 3.04
N ILE A 100 12.87 0.56 3.38
CA ILE A 100 12.36 -0.32 4.42
C ILE A 100 11.92 -1.64 3.79
N SER A 101 12.67 -2.71 4.05
CA SER A 101 12.42 -4.04 3.51
C SER A 101 11.45 -4.86 4.36
N CYS A 102 11.34 -4.55 5.65
CA CYS A 102 10.42 -5.16 6.61
C CYS A 102 9.91 -4.08 7.57
N ILE A 103 8.63 -4.10 7.90
CA ILE A 103 8.05 -3.30 8.99
C ILE A 103 6.96 -4.11 9.71
N THR A 104 6.95 -4.11 11.04
CA THR A 104 5.89 -4.71 11.85
C THR A 104 5.55 -3.84 13.04
N GLN A 105 4.26 -3.77 13.38
CA GLN A 105 3.81 -3.01 14.54
C GLN A 105 4.03 -3.79 15.84
N ILE A 106 4.68 -3.16 16.81
CA ILE A 106 4.78 -3.63 18.20
C ILE A 106 3.66 -3.01 19.04
N LYS A 107 3.48 -1.69 18.93
CA LYS A 107 2.47 -0.92 19.67
C LYS A 107 1.76 0.05 18.73
N PRO A 108 0.42 0.18 18.80
CA PRO A 108 -0.30 1.17 18.02
C PRO A 108 0.10 2.59 18.41
N GLY A 109 -0.02 3.52 17.45
CA GLY A 109 0.20 4.94 17.69
C GLY A 109 -0.96 5.62 18.40
N GLU A 110 -0.82 6.92 18.62
CA GLU A 110 -1.76 7.76 19.36
C GLU A 110 -3.03 8.08 18.57
N LYS A 111 -2.95 8.01 17.23
CA LYS A 111 -4.03 8.39 16.30
C LYS A 111 -4.34 7.28 15.31
N GLN A 112 -5.38 7.48 14.52
CA GLN A 112 -5.69 6.60 13.40
C GLN A 112 -4.52 6.57 12.40
N GLY A 113 -4.15 5.37 11.96
CA GLY A 113 -3.04 5.17 11.04
C GLY A 113 -3.32 5.71 9.64
N GLN A 114 -2.28 6.15 8.96
CA GLN A 114 -2.30 6.72 7.62
C GLN A 114 -1.30 6.01 6.72
N VAL A 115 -1.66 5.79 5.45
CA VAL A 115 -0.71 5.27 4.46
C VAL A 115 0.48 6.20 4.29
N PHE A 116 1.67 5.64 4.11
CA PHE A 116 2.91 6.41 3.98
C PHE A 116 2.94 7.30 2.74
N PHE A 117 2.74 6.71 1.57
CA PHE A 117 2.58 7.43 0.31
C PHE A 117 1.10 7.69 0.13
N LYS A 118 0.66 8.93 0.30
CA LYS A 118 -0.66 9.32 -0.20
C LYS A 118 -0.50 9.46 -1.71
N PRO A 119 -1.16 8.63 -2.53
CA PRO A 119 -1.12 8.84 -3.97
C PRO A 119 -1.61 10.27 -4.24
N VAL A 120 -0.82 11.01 -5.00
CA VAL A 120 -1.20 12.36 -5.45
C VAL A 120 -2.01 12.20 -6.72
N CYS A 121 -3.20 12.78 -6.72
CA CYS A 121 -4.07 12.80 -7.90
C CYS A 121 -3.29 13.46 -9.05
N SER A 122 -3.02 12.68 -10.08
CA SER A 122 -2.24 13.11 -11.23
C SER A 122 -3.17 13.70 -12.29
N ASP A 123 -3.09 15.01 -12.53
CA ASP A 123 -3.69 15.65 -13.70
C ASP A 123 -2.59 16.08 -14.68
N THR A 124 -2.41 15.33 -15.77
CA THR A 124 -1.31 15.55 -16.72
C THR A 124 -1.71 15.20 -18.14
N ASP A 125 -1.15 15.94 -19.09
CA ASP A 125 -1.14 15.60 -20.52
C ASP A 125 0.14 14.85 -20.93
N ALA A 126 1.06 14.62 -19.99
CA ALA A 126 2.34 13.93 -20.22
C ALA A 126 2.37 12.61 -19.41
N PRO A 127 1.65 11.56 -19.84
CA PRO A 127 1.44 10.37 -19.02
C PRO A 127 2.73 9.59 -18.70
N LEU A 128 3.77 9.71 -19.53
CA LEU A 128 5.08 9.10 -19.28
C LEU A 128 5.87 9.78 -18.15
N SER A 129 5.50 11.00 -17.75
CA SER A 129 6.13 11.73 -16.64
C SER A 129 5.60 11.32 -15.26
N VAL A 130 4.44 10.67 -15.21
CA VAL A 130 3.80 10.24 -13.96
C VAL A 130 4.16 8.78 -13.70
N GLY A 131 4.76 8.52 -12.54
CA GLY A 131 5.35 7.22 -12.23
C GLY A 131 4.37 6.04 -12.33
N TRP A 132 3.17 6.16 -11.75
CA TRP A 132 2.18 5.07 -11.81
C TRP A 132 1.62 4.89 -13.22
N LEU A 133 1.39 5.99 -13.95
CA LEU A 133 0.78 5.98 -15.27
C LEU A 133 1.75 5.44 -16.32
N ASN A 134 3.02 5.83 -16.27
CA ASN A 134 4.09 5.26 -17.09
C ASN A 134 4.23 3.74 -16.84
N LYS A 135 4.25 3.32 -15.56
CA LYS A 135 4.31 1.89 -15.21
C LYS A 135 3.08 1.12 -15.72
N ALA A 136 1.89 1.71 -15.64
CA ALA A 136 0.66 1.11 -16.15
C ALA A 136 0.70 0.95 -17.68
N ILE A 137 1.19 1.95 -18.42
CA ILE A 137 1.35 1.89 -19.88
C ILE A 137 2.29 0.74 -20.27
N ILE A 138 3.46 0.66 -19.64
CA ILE A 138 4.48 -0.36 -19.93
C ILE A 138 3.97 -1.75 -19.57
N ARG A 139 3.44 -1.92 -18.35
CA ARG A 139 2.93 -3.21 -17.85
C ARG A 139 1.82 -3.76 -18.74
N ASN A 140 0.90 -2.89 -19.15
CA ASN A 140 -0.25 -3.26 -19.95
C ASN A 140 -0.01 -3.02 -21.44
N LYS A 141 1.23 -2.90 -21.91
CA LYS A 141 1.58 -2.73 -23.35
C LYS A 141 0.60 -1.82 -24.10
N ALA A 142 0.24 -0.69 -23.49
CA ALA A 142 -0.80 0.18 -24.03
C ALA A 142 -0.27 0.88 -25.29
N ASN A 143 -1.11 0.95 -26.31
CA ASN A 143 -0.82 1.63 -27.57
C ASN A 143 -1.18 3.12 -27.50
N SER A 144 -2.17 3.49 -26.68
CA SER A 144 -2.55 4.89 -26.50
C SER A 144 -3.16 5.14 -25.13
N VAL A 145 -3.19 6.41 -24.76
CA VAL A 145 -3.79 6.91 -23.53
C VAL A 145 -4.68 8.11 -23.87
N SER A 146 -5.89 8.08 -23.35
CA SER A 146 -6.78 9.23 -23.32
C SER A 146 -7.05 9.67 -21.89
N ARG A 147 -7.31 10.96 -21.69
CA ARG A 147 -7.71 11.55 -20.42
C ARG A 147 -9.10 12.16 -20.58
N GLY A 148 -9.94 12.00 -19.57
CA GLY A 148 -11.20 12.73 -19.43
C GLY A 148 -11.49 13.04 -17.97
N TYR A 149 -12.62 13.69 -17.69
CA TYR A 149 -12.96 14.17 -16.36
C TYR A 149 -14.35 13.76 -15.93
N GLN A 150 -14.50 13.49 -14.64
CA GLN A 150 -15.80 13.38 -13.98
C GLN A 150 -15.72 14.15 -12.66
N GLU A 151 -16.62 15.09 -12.43
CA GLU A 151 -16.63 15.92 -11.21
C GLU A 151 -15.27 16.61 -10.93
N ASN A 152 -14.63 17.16 -11.97
CA ASN A 152 -13.29 17.77 -11.93
C ASN A 152 -12.15 16.82 -11.50
N LYS A 153 -12.39 15.51 -11.46
CA LYS A 153 -11.34 14.51 -11.23
C LYS A 153 -10.90 13.90 -12.55
N PRO A 154 -9.59 13.84 -12.84
CA PRO A 154 -9.09 13.23 -14.06
C PRO A 154 -9.17 11.70 -13.98
N TYR A 155 -9.47 11.10 -15.13
CA TYR A 155 -9.43 9.68 -15.38
C TYR A 155 -8.62 9.41 -16.64
N TYR A 156 -7.93 8.27 -16.68
CA TYR A 156 -7.08 7.86 -17.78
C TYR A 156 -7.57 6.54 -18.36
N VAL A 157 -7.76 6.49 -19.67
CA VAL A 157 -8.08 5.27 -20.40
C VAL A 157 -6.84 4.83 -21.16
N LEU A 158 -6.33 3.64 -20.82
CA LEU A 158 -5.25 2.97 -21.54
C LEU A 158 -5.86 2.00 -22.54
N TYR A 159 -5.49 2.12 -23.82
CA TYR A 159 -5.95 1.24 -24.88
C TYR A 159 -4.86 0.26 -25.26
N GLY A 160 -5.15 -1.04 -25.16
CA GLY A 160 -4.37 -2.10 -25.79
C GLY A 160 -4.90 -2.43 -27.20
N ASN A 161 -4.48 -3.56 -27.76
CA ASN A 161 -4.98 -4.02 -29.06
C ASN A 161 -6.44 -4.51 -29.01
N VAL A 162 -6.86 -5.07 -27.88
CA VAL A 162 -8.17 -5.75 -27.73
C VAL A 162 -8.93 -5.36 -26.45
N TYR A 163 -8.34 -4.56 -25.57
CA TYR A 163 -8.92 -4.11 -24.31
C TYR A 163 -8.72 -2.61 -24.09
N GLY A 164 -9.54 -2.05 -23.21
CA GLY A 164 -9.34 -0.75 -22.58
C GLY A 164 -9.36 -0.87 -21.06
N LEU A 165 -8.52 -0.08 -20.39
CA LEU A 165 -8.43 -0.01 -18.93
C LEU A 165 -8.69 1.43 -18.49
N LEU A 166 -9.68 1.65 -17.64
CA LEU A 166 -9.96 2.94 -17.02
C LEU A 166 -9.29 2.99 -15.65
N PHE A 167 -8.43 3.98 -15.44
CA PHE A 167 -7.81 4.31 -14.16
C PHE A 167 -8.30 5.67 -13.68
N ASP A 168 -8.36 5.84 -12.36
CA ASP A 168 -8.50 7.16 -11.77
C ASP A 168 -7.15 7.89 -11.69
N CYS A 169 -7.14 9.13 -11.18
CA CYS A 169 -5.93 9.93 -11.09
C CYS A 169 -4.93 9.47 -10.03
N PHE A 170 -5.33 8.57 -9.12
CA PHE A 170 -4.45 7.99 -8.10
C PHE A 170 -3.75 6.72 -8.59
N GLY A 171 -4.19 6.21 -9.74
CA GLY A 171 -3.66 4.99 -10.35
C GLY A 171 -4.41 3.73 -9.96
N GLU A 172 -5.63 3.87 -9.43
CA GLU A 172 -6.51 2.73 -9.14
C GLU A 172 -7.25 2.31 -10.41
N LEU A 173 -7.28 1.00 -10.69
CA LEU A 173 -8.04 0.45 -11.80
C LEU A 173 -9.53 0.53 -11.46
N VAL A 174 -10.27 1.31 -12.23
CA VAL A 174 -11.72 1.49 -12.08
C VAL A 174 -12.47 0.37 -12.80
N CYS A 175 -12.06 0.06 -14.03
CA CYS A 175 -12.62 -1.05 -14.79
C CYS A 175 -11.77 -1.43 -16.01
N GLU A 176 -11.97 -2.66 -16.49
CA GLU A 176 -11.43 -3.22 -17.72
C GLU A 176 -12.59 -3.62 -18.64
N TYR A 177 -12.38 -3.51 -19.96
CA TYR A 177 -13.36 -3.92 -20.95
C TYR A 177 -12.72 -4.34 -22.27
N PRO A 178 -13.31 -5.31 -23.00
CA PRO A 178 -12.91 -5.61 -24.38
C PRO A 178 -13.37 -4.49 -25.32
N LEU A 179 -12.53 -4.08 -26.28
CA LEU A 179 -12.83 -2.92 -27.15
C LEU A 179 -14.02 -3.13 -28.11
N LYS A 180 -14.43 -4.38 -28.33
CA LYS A 180 -15.47 -4.75 -29.29
C LYS A 180 -16.84 -4.96 -28.65
N GLU A 181 -16.96 -4.83 -27.33
CA GLU A 181 -18.21 -5.10 -26.62
C GLU A 181 -18.60 -3.90 -25.75
N GLU A 182 -19.89 -3.59 -25.74
CA GLU A 182 -20.42 -2.63 -24.80
C GLU A 182 -20.35 -3.19 -23.38
N SER A 183 -19.98 -2.33 -22.43
CA SER A 183 -19.91 -2.69 -21.03
C SER A 183 -20.29 -1.50 -20.16
N ALA A 184 -20.52 -1.75 -18.88
CA ALA A 184 -20.67 -0.67 -17.90
C ALA A 184 -19.45 0.29 -17.91
N CYS A 185 -18.26 -0.22 -18.28
CA CYS A 185 -17.05 0.58 -18.37
C CYS A 185 -17.09 1.55 -19.56
N THR A 186 -17.52 1.10 -20.75
CA THR A 186 -17.64 1.98 -21.93
C THR A 186 -18.67 3.08 -21.71
N ALA A 187 -19.80 2.75 -21.08
CA ALA A 187 -20.83 3.72 -20.70
C ALA A 187 -20.34 4.75 -19.67
N ARG A 188 -19.37 4.39 -18.82
CA ARG A 188 -18.73 5.32 -17.90
C ARG A 188 -17.76 6.25 -18.63
N ILE A 189 -16.93 5.70 -19.52
CA ILE A 189 -15.98 6.45 -20.34
C ILE A 189 -16.70 7.49 -21.21
N SER A 190 -17.84 7.13 -21.81
CA SER A 190 -18.62 8.05 -22.66
C SER A 190 -19.22 9.24 -21.91
N ARG A 191 -19.26 9.21 -20.57
CA ARG A 191 -19.72 10.32 -19.71
C ARG A 191 -18.59 11.23 -19.26
N LEU A 192 -17.32 10.87 -19.53
CA LEU A 192 -16.19 11.72 -19.19
C LEU A 192 -16.21 12.98 -20.05
N SER A 193 -16.07 14.14 -19.42
CA SER A 193 -15.95 15.42 -20.11
C SER A 193 -14.50 15.69 -20.53
N ASN A 194 -14.31 16.60 -21.49
CA ASN A 194 -12.99 16.99 -22.02
C ASN A 194 -12.10 15.79 -22.41
N PHE A 195 -12.73 14.74 -22.96
CA PHE A 195 -12.04 13.51 -23.32
C PHE A 195 -11.12 13.74 -24.51
N LYS A 196 -9.81 13.48 -24.35
CA LYS A 196 -8.82 13.67 -25.41
C LYS A 196 -7.70 12.64 -25.32
N SER A 197 -7.10 12.31 -26.46
CA SER A 197 -5.85 11.55 -26.49
C SER A 197 -4.71 12.41 -25.96
N VAL A 198 -3.93 11.88 -25.02
CA VAL A 198 -2.77 12.56 -24.40
C VAL A 198 -1.45 11.88 -24.75
N TRP A 199 -1.50 10.65 -25.25
CA TRP A 199 -0.33 9.92 -25.72
C TRP A 199 -0.74 8.79 -26.66
N ALA A 200 0.12 8.49 -27.63
CA ALA A 200 0.04 7.31 -28.47
C ALA A 200 1.45 6.81 -28.81
N LEU A 201 1.59 5.49 -28.88
CA LEU A 201 2.78 4.85 -29.43
C LEU A 201 2.91 5.26 -30.91
N LYS A 202 4.08 5.75 -31.29
CA LYS A 202 4.40 6.12 -32.67
C LYS A 202 4.75 4.91 -33.52
#